data_AF-A0A191MX44-F1
#
_entry.id   AF-A0A191MX44-F1
#
_cell.length_a   1.000
_cell.length_b   1.000
_cell.length_c   1.000
_cell.angle_alpha   90.00
_cell.angle_beta   90.00
_cell.angle_gamma   90.00
#
_symmetry.space_group_name_H-M   'P 1'
#
loop_
_entity.id
_entity.type
_entity.pdbx_description
1 polymer ?
#
loop_
_entity_poly.entity_id
_entity_poly.type
_entity_poly.pdbx_seq_one_letter_code
_entity_poly.pdbx_strand_id
1 'polypeptide(L)'
;MSNNKRYFSIISRSMKQQLRGEESNRAAPIYLSEEFNKEDENFLNWFVGFADGESNFTIVLYKNSDGNILSATFRFTIELHVDDIEVLNYIKRKLNIGTNIAVYGNSCKFTVVHRKDIYKLISIFDKFHLNTTKYLDYLDFKQAFIFYNENKGKDKTKLIDHILNIKNGMNSNRTNFNFPSDHKVLISDYWLLGFIEGEGSFFIERKALRAGFLIALGEIQLPVLEKIKEFLENSLPFDKYSMFKLKNSSCISISTSSSGKENSKPFVRLTVRNTNVLNNYLIPYLNNFKFLSKKGKDFEDFKIISNSLYNGTHRIDEIKSLIIKLSYTMNNYRLSSYTANLDHSHQEGEVAALKDIKGFSENDLNKIINAKPTIIHLSDGRQVDSITKKEVNRNWTNYVYELVNSSGEIKLASTLNEAAGNLNIDARTVKRHLDSKELDALNEGFLNIKDKKVRRVPVFYPYSKFHSQNSAS
;
A
#
# COMPACT_ATOMS: atom_id res chain seq x y z
N MET A 1 -24.30 42.00 -5.05
CA MET A 1 -23.54 42.68 -6.13
C MET A 1 -22.05 42.58 -5.79
N SER A 2 -21.19 42.43 -6.81
CA SER A 2 -19.74 42.18 -6.78
C SER A 2 -19.36 40.69 -6.62
N ASN A 3 -19.28 39.94 -7.72
CA ASN A 3 -18.07 39.70 -8.53
C ASN A 3 -17.01 38.83 -7.84
N ASN A 4 -17.02 37.54 -8.15
CA ASN A 4 -15.79 36.77 -8.32
C ASN A 4 -15.95 35.81 -9.50
N LYS A 5 -15.41 36.25 -10.64
CA LYS A 5 -15.21 35.46 -11.85
C LYS A 5 -13.85 34.75 -11.78
N ARG A 6 -13.84 33.57 -12.40
CA ARG A 6 -12.73 32.65 -12.73
C ARG A 6 -12.34 31.69 -11.60
N TYR A 7 -12.47 30.39 -11.85
CA TYR A 7 -11.37 29.41 -11.95
C TYR A 7 -11.85 28.22 -12.82
N PHE A 8 -10.93 27.42 -13.34
CA PHE A 8 -10.88 26.96 -14.73
C PHE A 8 -11.79 25.78 -15.11
N SER A 9 -12.64 25.95 -16.14
CA SER A 9 -13.09 24.86 -17.01
C SER A 9 -12.19 24.80 -18.25
N ILE A 10 -11.24 23.87 -18.33
CA ILE A 10 -10.58 23.57 -19.61
C ILE A 10 -11.42 22.52 -20.33
N ILE A 11 -12.57 22.96 -20.84
CA ILE A 11 -13.30 22.22 -21.87
C ILE A 11 -13.07 22.99 -23.16
N SER A 12 -12.49 22.32 -24.17
CA SER A 12 -12.23 22.94 -25.47
C SER A 12 -13.52 23.54 -26.04
N ARG A 13 -13.41 24.66 -26.78
CA ARG A 13 -14.56 25.29 -27.46
C ARG A 13 -15.29 24.30 -28.39
N SER A 14 -14.52 23.35 -28.93
CA SER A 14 -14.96 22.18 -29.72
C SER A 14 -15.85 21.23 -28.91
N MET A 15 -15.44 20.79 -27.71
CA MET A 15 -16.28 19.98 -26.81
C MET A 15 -17.60 20.70 -26.47
N LYS A 16 -17.58 22.01 -26.21
CA LYS A 16 -18.80 22.79 -25.93
C LYS A 16 -19.74 22.95 -27.13
N GLN A 17 -19.26 22.80 -28.37
CA GLN A 17 -20.07 22.88 -29.58
C GLN A 17 -20.66 21.52 -29.97
N GLN A 18 -19.89 20.43 -29.85
CA GLN A 18 -20.40 19.06 -30.11
C GLN A 18 -21.46 18.63 -29.07
N LEU A 19 -21.34 19.08 -27.82
CA LEU A 19 -22.33 18.78 -26.77
C LEU A 19 -23.64 19.60 -26.92
N ARG A 20 -23.60 20.71 -27.68
CA ARG A 20 -24.79 21.51 -28.05
C ARG A 20 -25.47 21.03 -29.33
N GLY A 21 -24.72 20.43 -30.26
CA GLY A 21 -25.28 19.84 -31.48
C GLY A 21 -26.12 18.58 -31.24
N GLU A 22 -26.02 17.95 -30.07
CA GLU A 22 -26.82 16.79 -29.65
C GLU A 22 -28.04 17.17 -28.77
N GLU A 23 -28.36 18.47 -28.61
CA GLU A 23 -29.47 18.96 -27.77
C GLU A 23 -30.88 18.83 -28.38
N SER A 24 -31.04 18.28 -29.59
CA SER A 24 -32.36 17.92 -30.11
C SER A 24 -32.73 16.49 -29.66
N ASN A 25 -33.40 16.41 -28.51
CA ASN A 25 -34.04 15.21 -27.93
C ASN A 25 -33.09 14.10 -27.42
N ARG A 26 -32.37 14.37 -26.32
CA ARG A 26 -32.11 13.45 -25.19
C ARG A 26 -31.25 14.16 -24.14
N ALA A 27 -31.51 13.88 -22.87
CA ALA A 27 -30.95 14.56 -21.69
C ALA A 27 -29.46 14.94 -21.83
N ALA A 28 -29.16 16.19 -21.47
CA ALA A 28 -27.83 16.79 -21.46
C ALA A 28 -26.80 15.89 -20.74
N PRO A 29 -25.52 15.89 -21.16
CA PRO A 29 -24.47 15.23 -20.40
C PRO A 29 -24.40 15.89 -19.02
N ILE A 30 -24.59 15.09 -17.96
CA ILE A 30 -24.38 15.52 -16.58
C ILE A 30 -22.88 15.75 -16.43
N TYR A 31 -22.48 17.01 -16.53
CA TYR A 31 -21.15 17.45 -16.10
C TYR A 31 -21.07 17.27 -14.58
N LEU A 32 -19.90 16.89 -14.07
CA LEU A 32 -19.63 16.93 -12.63
C LEU A 32 -19.62 18.40 -12.18
N SER A 33 -20.81 18.95 -11.94
CA SER A 33 -21.03 20.31 -11.43
C SER A 33 -21.38 20.30 -9.94
N GLU A 34 -21.06 19.23 -9.22
CA GLU A 34 -21.36 19.11 -7.80
C GLU A 34 -20.05 19.10 -7.00
N GLU A 35 -20.04 19.85 -5.89
CA GLU A 35 -19.13 19.55 -4.80
C GLU A 35 -19.35 18.08 -4.46
N PHE A 36 -18.33 17.24 -4.67
CA PHE A 36 -18.43 15.85 -4.24
C PHE A 36 -18.66 15.87 -2.73
N ASN A 37 -19.63 15.11 -2.27
CA ASN A 37 -19.63 14.79 -0.85
C ASN A 37 -18.33 14.02 -0.53
N LYS A 38 -17.94 14.06 0.74
CA LYS A 38 -16.68 13.47 1.19
C LYS A 38 -16.56 11.97 0.86
N GLU A 39 -17.67 11.23 0.87
CA GLU A 39 -17.65 9.79 0.57
C GLU A 39 -17.36 9.51 -0.91
N ASP A 40 -17.92 10.31 -1.81
CA ASP A 40 -17.65 10.17 -3.24
C ASP A 40 -16.23 10.63 -3.58
N GLU A 41 -15.71 11.67 -2.92
CA GLU A 41 -14.30 12.05 -3.06
C GLU A 41 -13.35 10.97 -2.54
N ASN A 42 -13.65 10.35 -1.39
CA ASN A 42 -12.89 9.23 -0.86
C ASN A 42 -12.90 8.04 -1.83
N PHE A 43 -14.07 7.70 -2.37
CA PHE A 43 -14.20 6.64 -3.37
C PHE A 43 -13.40 6.97 -4.64
N LEU A 44 -13.44 8.21 -5.14
CA LEU A 44 -12.71 8.58 -6.35
C LEU A 44 -11.20 8.55 -6.14
N ASN A 45 -10.70 9.03 -4.99
CA ASN A 45 -9.29 8.87 -4.61
C ASN A 45 -8.89 7.39 -4.55
N TRP A 46 -9.71 6.55 -3.90
CA TRP A 46 -9.50 5.10 -3.86
C TRP A 46 -9.50 4.49 -5.27
N PHE A 47 -10.45 4.86 -6.11
CA PHE A 47 -10.56 4.33 -7.47
C PHE A 47 -9.33 4.68 -8.31
N VAL A 48 -8.79 5.90 -8.18
CA VAL A 48 -7.57 6.31 -8.87
C VAL A 48 -6.36 5.54 -8.37
N GLY A 49 -6.21 5.36 -7.05
CA GLY A 49 -5.16 4.51 -6.48
C GLY A 49 -5.24 3.06 -6.93
N PHE A 50 -6.45 2.50 -6.95
CA PHE A 50 -6.68 1.13 -7.44
C PHE A 50 -6.40 1.02 -8.94
N ALA A 51 -6.78 2.04 -9.72
CA ALA A 51 -6.49 2.11 -11.15
C ALA A 51 -4.98 2.24 -11.43
N ASP A 52 -4.21 2.94 -10.59
CA ASP A 52 -2.74 3.01 -10.68
C ASP A 52 -2.07 1.63 -10.59
N GLY A 53 -2.65 0.70 -9.84
CA GLY A 53 -2.23 -0.71 -9.85
C GLY A 53 -2.81 -1.49 -11.03
N GLU A 54 -4.13 -1.67 -11.03
CA GLU A 54 -4.80 -2.76 -11.76
C GLU A 54 -5.33 -2.37 -13.15
N SER A 55 -5.32 -1.09 -13.52
CA SER A 55 -5.97 -0.65 -14.77
C SER A 55 -5.04 -0.60 -15.98
N ASN A 56 -5.65 -0.51 -17.16
CA ASN A 56 -4.95 -0.36 -18.43
C ASN A 56 -5.73 0.54 -19.40
N PHE A 57 -5.01 1.45 -20.09
CA PHE A 57 -5.52 2.31 -21.14
C PHE A 57 -5.05 1.80 -22.51
N THR A 58 -5.97 1.48 -23.41
CA THR A 58 -5.63 0.88 -24.70
C THR A 58 -6.37 1.53 -25.86
N ILE A 59 -5.64 1.76 -26.94
CA ILE A 59 -6.18 2.07 -28.26
C ILE A 59 -6.17 0.78 -29.10
N VAL A 60 -7.34 0.33 -29.52
CA VAL A 60 -7.55 -0.85 -30.36
C VAL A 60 -7.83 -0.39 -31.79
N LEU A 61 -7.06 -0.89 -32.75
CA LEU A 61 -7.23 -0.57 -34.17
C LEU A 61 -8.01 -1.70 -34.85
N TYR A 62 -9.10 -1.38 -35.53
CA TYR A 62 -9.84 -2.33 -36.35
C TYR A 62 -9.30 -2.30 -37.77
N LYS A 63 -8.99 -3.46 -38.32
CA LYS A 63 -8.48 -3.63 -39.67
C LYS A 63 -9.49 -4.39 -40.53
N ASN A 64 -9.49 -4.12 -41.84
CA ASN A 64 -10.19 -4.98 -42.80
C ASN A 64 -9.35 -6.24 -43.11
N SER A 65 -9.85 -7.10 -43.99
CA SER A 65 -9.16 -8.31 -44.48
C SER A 65 -7.77 -8.02 -45.06
N ASP A 66 -7.59 -6.85 -45.67
CA ASP A 66 -6.36 -6.45 -46.36
C ASP A 66 -5.35 -5.79 -45.40
N GLY A 67 -5.66 -5.72 -44.11
CA GLY A 67 -4.81 -5.10 -43.09
C GLY A 67 -4.95 -3.58 -42.97
N ASN A 68 -5.80 -2.93 -43.77
CA ASN A 68 -6.04 -1.50 -43.71
C ASN A 68 -6.85 -1.13 -42.45
N ILE A 69 -6.37 -0.13 -41.71
CA ILE A 69 -7.04 0.35 -40.50
C ILE A 69 -8.35 1.07 -40.90
N LEU A 70 -9.48 0.57 -40.41
CA LEU A 70 -10.80 1.13 -40.64
C LEU A 70 -11.20 2.16 -39.58
N SER A 71 -10.91 1.87 -38.32
CA SER A 71 -11.27 2.71 -37.18
C SER A 71 -10.41 2.41 -35.95
N ALA A 72 -10.51 3.27 -34.94
CA ALA A 72 -9.91 3.07 -33.64
C ALA A 72 -11.01 3.02 -32.57
N THR A 73 -10.81 2.20 -31.53
CA THR A 73 -11.62 2.21 -30.31
C THR A 73 -10.73 2.39 -29.11
N PHE A 74 -11.23 3.14 -28.16
CA PHE A 74 -10.55 3.50 -26.94
C PHE A 74 -11.16 2.66 -25.82
N ARG A 75 -10.30 2.02 -25.05
CA ARG A 75 -10.70 1.07 -24.01
C ARG A 75 -9.92 1.36 -22.74
N PHE A 76 -10.65 1.58 -21.65
CA PHE A 76 -10.11 1.44 -20.30
C PHE A 76 -10.59 0.11 -19.72
N THR A 77 -9.68 -0.64 -19.10
CA THR A 77 -10.01 -1.93 -18.47
C THR A 77 -9.40 -2.06 -17.10
N ILE A 78 -10.11 -2.74 -16.21
CA ILE A 78 -9.56 -3.35 -15.00
C ILE A 78 -9.87 -4.85 -15.09
N GLU A 79 -8.85 -5.69 -15.00
CA GLU A 79 -8.97 -7.14 -15.06
C GLU A 79 -8.44 -7.74 -13.77
N LEU A 80 -9.26 -8.52 -13.07
CA LEU A 80 -8.93 -9.12 -11.78
C LEU A 80 -9.23 -10.62 -11.79
N HIS A 81 -8.79 -11.32 -10.76
CA HIS A 81 -9.29 -12.67 -10.48
C HIS A 81 -10.81 -12.62 -10.21
N VAL A 82 -11.55 -13.67 -10.57
CA VAL A 82 -13.02 -13.73 -10.42
C VAL A 82 -13.49 -13.56 -8.97
N ASP A 83 -12.66 -13.93 -8.00
CA ASP A 83 -12.96 -13.72 -6.57
C ASP A 83 -13.04 -12.24 -6.15
N ASP A 84 -12.55 -11.32 -6.99
CA ASP A 84 -12.66 -9.86 -6.80
C ASP A 84 -13.77 -9.24 -7.66
N ILE A 85 -14.67 -10.03 -8.25
CA ILE A 85 -15.75 -9.52 -9.12
C ILE A 85 -16.63 -8.46 -8.45
N GLU A 86 -16.85 -8.58 -7.13
CA GLU A 86 -17.64 -7.62 -6.36
C GLU A 86 -17.02 -6.22 -6.33
N VAL A 87 -15.67 -6.11 -6.39
CA VAL A 87 -14.98 -4.82 -6.54
C VAL A 87 -15.36 -4.18 -7.87
N LEU A 88 -15.35 -4.96 -8.95
CA LEU A 88 -15.68 -4.46 -10.28
C LEU A 88 -17.15 -4.04 -10.38
N ASN A 89 -18.05 -4.82 -9.79
CA ASN A 89 -19.47 -4.47 -9.67
C ASN A 89 -19.66 -3.17 -8.86
N TYR A 90 -18.92 -3.01 -7.76
CA TYR A 90 -18.94 -1.79 -6.94
C TYR A 90 -18.44 -0.57 -7.72
N ILE A 91 -17.29 -0.67 -8.39
CA ILE A 91 -16.73 0.38 -9.26
C ILE A 91 -17.75 0.79 -10.33
N LYS A 92 -18.31 -0.19 -11.06
CA LYS A 92 -19.31 0.06 -12.10
C LYS A 92 -20.50 0.82 -11.55
N ARG A 93 -21.05 0.38 -10.42
CA ARG A 93 -22.22 1.01 -9.79
C ARG A 93 -21.93 2.43 -9.32
N LYS A 94 -20.78 2.67 -8.67
CA LYS A 94 -20.39 3.98 -8.16
C LYS A 94 -20.06 4.98 -9.28
N LEU A 95 -19.36 4.53 -10.31
CA LEU A 95 -19.03 5.39 -11.45
C LEU A 95 -20.20 5.56 -12.41
N ASN A 96 -21.16 4.64 -12.43
CA ASN A 96 -22.26 4.57 -13.39
C ASN A 96 -21.77 4.70 -14.84
N ILE A 97 -20.74 3.92 -15.18
CA ILE A 97 -20.14 3.83 -16.51
C ILE A 97 -19.71 2.39 -16.80
N GLY A 98 -19.43 2.11 -18.06
CA GLY A 98 -18.83 0.85 -18.49
C GLY A 98 -19.86 -0.24 -18.80
N THR A 99 -19.35 -1.28 -19.42
CA THR A 99 -20.13 -2.43 -19.88
C THR A 99 -20.43 -3.41 -18.74
N ASN A 100 -21.14 -4.50 -19.03
CA ASN A 100 -21.31 -5.60 -18.07
C ASN A 100 -19.95 -6.22 -17.73
N ILE A 101 -19.77 -6.64 -16.46
CA ILE A 101 -18.55 -7.30 -16.04
C ILE A 101 -18.46 -8.61 -16.81
N ALA A 102 -17.42 -8.75 -17.64
CA ALA A 102 -17.17 -9.98 -18.36
C ALA A 102 -16.46 -10.97 -17.43
N VAL A 103 -16.86 -12.24 -17.46
CA VAL A 103 -16.24 -13.32 -16.69
C VAL A 103 -15.78 -14.39 -17.66
N TYR A 104 -14.53 -14.83 -17.53
CA TYR A 104 -13.95 -15.90 -18.36
C TYR A 104 -12.91 -16.67 -17.55
N GLY A 105 -13.18 -17.96 -17.32
CA GLY A 105 -12.36 -18.78 -16.42
C GLY A 105 -12.26 -18.15 -15.03
N ASN A 106 -11.04 -17.99 -14.54
CA ASN A 106 -10.74 -17.41 -13.23
C ASN A 106 -10.54 -15.89 -13.26
N SER A 107 -10.91 -15.23 -14.35
CA SER A 107 -10.76 -13.78 -14.52
C SER A 107 -12.10 -13.09 -14.71
N CYS A 108 -12.19 -11.85 -14.24
CA CYS A 108 -13.29 -10.94 -14.49
C CYS A 108 -12.77 -9.58 -14.95
N LYS A 109 -13.54 -8.87 -15.79
CA LYS A 109 -13.08 -7.66 -16.47
C LYS A 109 -14.14 -6.58 -16.52
N PHE A 110 -13.81 -5.42 -15.98
CA PHE A 110 -14.54 -4.18 -16.16
C PHE A 110 -14.01 -3.45 -17.39
N THR A 111 -14.89 -3.02 -18.29
CA THR A 111 -14.50 -2.39 -19.56
C THR A 111 -15.32 -1.14 -19.84
N VAL A 112 -14.63 -0.02 -20.07
CA VAL A 112 -15.22 1.26 -20.52
C VAL A 112 -14.80 1.53 -21.96
N VAL A 113 -15.77 1.52 -22.87
CA VAL A 113 -15.57 1.73 -24.33
C VAL A 113 -16.52 2.75 -24.94
N HIS A 114 -17.63 3.06 -24.27
CA HIS A 114 -18.60 4.02 -24.79
C HIS A 114 -18.06 5.44 -24.70
N ARG A 115 -18.24 6.23 -25.78
CA ARG A 115 -17.69 7.59 -25.89
C ARG A 115 -18.05 8.48 -24.69
N LYS A 116 -19.31 8.48 -24.25
CA LYS A 116 -19.79 9.30 -23.12
C LYS A 116 -19.10 8.91 -21.82
N ASP A 117 -18.94 7.62 -21.58
CA ASP A 117 -18.28 7.07 -20.40
C ASP A 117 -16.79 7.40 -20.36
N ILE A 118 -16.11 7.37 -21.51
CA ILE A 118 -14.69 7.74 -21.61
C ILE A 118 -14.49 9.23 -21.30
N TYR A 119 -15.38 10.12 -21.75
CA TYR A 119 -15.33 11.53 -21.32
C TYR A 119 -15.47 11.68 -19.81
N LYS A 120 -16.38 10.91 -19.17
CA LYS A 120 -16.53 10.91 -17.71
C LYS A 120 -15.26 10.38 -17.02
N LEU A 121 -14.67 9.30 -17.55
CA LEU A 121 -13.41 8.75 -17.06
C LEU A 121 -12.26 9.77 -17.13
N ILE A 122 -12.12 10.47 -18.27
CA ILE A 122 -11.14 11.56 -18.43
C ILE A 122 -11.37 12.66 -17.40
N SER A 123 -12.62 13.06 -17.15
CA SER A 123 -12.91 14.11 -16.15
C SER A 123 -12.53 13.70 -14.72
N ILE A 124 -12.56 12.40 -14.41
CA ILE A 124 -12.11 11.88 -13.12
C ILE A 124 -10.58 11.98 -13.02
N PHE A 125 -9.86 11.45 -14.00
CA PHE A 125 -8.39 11.43 -13.99
C PHE A 125 -7.74 12.81 -14.19
N ASP A 126 -8.46 13.78 -14.76
CA ASP A 126 -8.06 15.19 -14.80
C ASP A 126 -8.20 15.89 -13.44
N LYS A 127 -9.08 15.40 -12.57
CA LYS A 127 -9.29 15.96 -11.24
C LYS A 127 -8.47 15.25 -10.17
N PHE A 128 -8.39 13.93 -10.27
CA PHE A 128 -7.66 13.04 -9.37
C PHE A 128 -6.58 12.33 -10.19
N HIS A 129 -5.35 12.81 -10.10
CA HIS A 129 -4.27 12.33 -10.94
C HIS A 129 -3.80 10.93 -10.54
N LEU A 130 -3.54 10.09 -11.55
CA LEU A 130 -2.72 8.90 -11.41
C LEU A 130 -1.29 9.32 -11.03
N ASN A 131 -0.64 8.59 -10.13
CA ASN A 131 0.68 8.90 -9.60
C ASN A 131 1.79 8.03 -10.22
N THR A 132 1.44 6.91 -10.85
CA THR A 132 2.44 6.01 -11.48
C THR A 132 2.73 6.41 -12.92
N THR A 133 3.66 5.69 -13.58
CA THR A 133 3.91 5.86 -15.01
C THR A 133 2.68 5.62 -15.89
N LYS A 134 1.62 5.01 -15.34
CA LYS A 134 0.31 4.85 -16.00
C LYS A 134 -0.35 6.19 -16.32
N TYR A 135 0.00 7.26 -15.60
CA TYR A 135 -0.41 8.62 -15.94
C TYR A 135 0.02 9.03 -17.35
N LEU A 136 1.20 8.58 -17.82
CA LEU A 136 1.67 8.88 -19.17
C LEU A 136 0.83 8.17 -20.23
N ASP A 137 0.44 6.92 -19.98
CA ASP A 137 -0.48 6.18 -20.84
C ASP A 137 -1.87 6.81 -20.85
N TYR A 138 -2.33 7.33 -19.71
CA TYR A 138 -3.55 8.12 -19.63
C TYR A 138 -3.49 9.40 -20.49
N LEU A 139 -2.39 10.16 -20.42
CA LEU A 139 -2.24 11.39 -21.21
C LEU A 139 -2.30 11.12 -22.72
N ASP A 140 -1.56 10.12 -23.18
CA ASP A 140 -1.56 9.70 -24.59
C ASP A 140 -2.93 9.17 -25.01
N PHE A 141 -3.57 8.36 -24.16
CA PHE A 141 -4.93 7.87 -24.37
C PHE A 141 -5.95 9.02 -24.51
N LYS A 142 -5.89 10.01 -23.61
CA LYS A 142 -6.75 11.20 -23.62
C LYS A 142 -6.52 12.02 -24.88
N GLN A 143 -5.26 12.29 -25.23
CA GLN A 143 -4.90 13.04 -26.43
C GLN A 143 -5.47 12.38 -27.68
N ALA A 144 -5.20 11.08 -27.85
CA ALA A 144 -5.68 10.33 -29.00
C ALA A 144 -7.22 10.25 -29.03
N PHE A 145 -7.88 10.07 -27.89
CA PHE A 145 -9.34 10.02 -27.81
C PHE A 145 -9.98 11.34 -28.24
N ILE A 146 -9.50 12.47 -27.74
CA ILE A 146 -10.01 13.81 -28.10
C ILE A 146 -9.77 14.06 -29.59
N PHE A 147 -8.54 13.86 -30.06
CA PHE A 147 -8.18 14.05 -31.47
C PHE A 147 -9.03 13.20 -32.42
N TYR A 148 -9.27 11.93 -32.06
CA TYR A 148 -10.09 11.03 -32.86
C TYR A 148 -11.53 11.53 -33.02
N ASN A 149 -12.14 12.02 -31.94
CA ASN A 149 -13.54 12.47 -31.94
C ASN A 149 -13.72 13.84 -32.62
N GLU A 150 -12.73 14.73 -32.56
CA GLU A 150 -12.78 16.05 -33.22
C GLU A 150 -12.51 16.00 -34.73
N ASN A 151 -11.87 14.92 -35.21
CA ASN A 151 -11.48 14.74 -36.61
C ASN A 151 -12.19 13.57 -37.30
N LYS A 152 -13.16 12.94 -36.63
CA LYS A 152 -13.97 11.88 -37.21
C LYS A 152 -14.68 12.39 -38.48
N GLY A 153 -14.53 11.67 -39.60
CA GLY A 153 -15.12 12.02 -40.89
C GLY A 153 -14.30 13.00 -41.75
N LYS A 154 -13.10 13.41 -41.30
CA LYS A 154 -12.14 14.18 -42.10
C LYS A 154 -11.15 13.24 -42.82
N ASP A 155 -9.98 13.74 -43.19
CA ASP A 155 -8.86 12.99 -43.77
C ASP A 155 -8.52 11.76 -42.90
N LYS A 156 -8.99 10.60 -43.37
CA LYS A 156 -8.89 9.32 -42.65
C LYS A 156 -7.44 8.87 -42.51
N THR A 157 -6.60 9.15 -43.49
CA THR A 157 -5.19 8.74 -43.48
C THR A 157 -4.43 9.51 -42.41
N LYS A 158 -4.49 10.84 -42.44
CA LYS A 158 -3.84 11.68 -41.40
C LYS A 158 -4.35 11.39 -40.00
N LEU A 159 -5.66 11.13 -39.88
CA LEU A 159 -6.26 10.74 -38.61
C LEU A 159 -5.64 9.45 -38.07
N ILE A 160 -5.57 8.40 -38.89
CA ILE A 160 -5.04 7.10 -38.50
C ILE A 160 -3.54 7.18 -38.19
N ASP A 161 -2.76 7.86 -39.02
CA ASP A 161 -1.30 7.99 -38.84
C ASP A 161 -0.97 8.66 -37.49
N HIS A 162 -1.72 9.71 -37.14
CA HIS A 162 -1.55 10.39 -35.86
C HIS A 162 -1.90 9.48 -34.67
N ILE A 163 -3.02 8.76 -34.74
CA ILE A 163 -3.43 7.82 -33.68
C ILE A 163 -2.44 6.66 -33.54
N LEU A 164 -1.90 6.16 -34.64
CA LEU A 164 -0.90 5.10 -34.65
C LEU A 164 0.40 5.57 -34.00
N ASN A 165 0.84 6.80 -34.29
CA ASN A 165 2.02 7.39 -33.68
C ASN A 165 1.87 7.48 -32.15
N ILE A 166 0.74 8.01 -31.66
CA ILE A 166 0.47 8.09 -30.21
C ILE A 166 0.44 6.68 -29.60
N LYS A 167 -0.30 5.74 -30.21
CA LYS A 167 -0.40 4.35 -29.74
C LYS A 167 0.97 3.67 -29.61
N ASN A 168 1.91 3.97 -30.51
CA ASN A 168 3.25 3.40 -30.49
C ASN A 168 4.11 3.93 -29.34
N GLY A 169 3.72 5.03 -28.68
CA GLY A 169 4.35 5.53 -27.46
C GLY A 169 3.77 5.00 -26.15
N MET A 170 2.72 4.16 -26.20
CA MET A 170 1.97 3.71 -25.01
C MET A 170 2.38 2.32 -24.52
N ASN A 171 2.10 2.06 -23.24
CA ASN A 171 2.17 0.75 -22.59
C ASN A 171 3.54 0.07 -22.78
N SER A 172 3.55 -1.17 -23.29
CA SER A 172 4.78 -1.94 -23.50
C SER A 172 5.77 -1.30 -24.49
N ASN A 173 5.29 -0.38 -25.34
CA ASN A 173 6.13 0.31 -26.32
C ASN A 173 6.70 1.64 -25.78
N ARG A 174 6.27 2.07 -24.59
CA ARG A 174 6.76 3.30 -23.98
C ARG A 174 8.23 3.18 -23.58
N THR A 175 9.03 4.13 -24.04
CA THR A 175 10.45 4.26 -23.70
C THR A 175 10.77 5.55 -22.94
N ASN A 176 9.90 6.57 -23.04
CA ASN A 176 10.02 7.82 -22.29
C ASN A 176 9.09 7.81 -21.08
N PHE A 177 9.67 7.92 -19.89
CA PHE A 177 8.97 7.92 -18.60
C PHE A 177 9.04 9.27 -17.87
N ASN A 178 9.41 10.35 -18.59
CA ASN A 178 9.44 11.68 -18.02
C ASN A 178 8.02 12.21 -17.80
N PHE A 179 7.71 12.53 -16.55
CA PHE A 179 6.47 13.22 -16.20
C PHE A 179 6.49 14.68 -16.70
N PRO A 180 5.33 15.26 -17.05
CA PRO A 180 5.18 16.70 -17.22
C PRO A 180 5.69 17.46 -15.98
N SER A 181 6.27 18.65 -16.18
CA SER A 181 6.90 19.42 -15.10
C SER A 181 5.93 19.90 -14.01
N ASP A 182 4.65 20.02 -14.33
CA ASP A 182 3.57 20.37 -13.43
C ASP A 182 2.96 19.16 -12.70
N HIS A 183 3.29 17.95 -13.12
CA HIS A 183 2.82 16.73 -12.47
C HIS A 183 3.55 16.50 -11.14
N LYS A 184 2.78 16.25 -10.08
CA LYS A 184 3.28 15.94 -8.75
C LYS A 184 2.65 14.65 -8.26
N VAL A 185 3.48 13.76 -7.73
CA VAL A 185 3.02 12.58 -7.02
C VAL A 185 2.44 13.01 -5.68
N LEU A 186 1.13 12.84 -5.52
CA LEU A 186 0.37 13.23 -4.32
C LEU A 186 -0.30 12.00 -3.72
N ILE A 187 0.18 11.58 -2.56
CA ILE A 187 -0.37 10.43 -1.83
C ILE A 187 -1.44 10.95 -0.86
N SER A 188 -2.66 10.45 -1.00
CA SER A 188 -3.76 10.66 -0.05
C SER A 188 -4.10 9.33 0.64
N ASP A 189 -4.82 9.38 1.76
CA ASP A 189 -5.24 8.18 2.50
C ASP A 189 -5.95 7.16 1.62
N TYR A 190 -6.97 7.62 0.88
CA TYR A 190 -7.78 6.73 0.05
C TYR A 190 -7.05 6.32 -1.23
N TRP A 191 -6.22 7.19 -1.83
CA TRP A 191 -5.37 6.77 -2.93
C TRP A 191 -4.41 5.65 -2.49
N LEU A 192 -3.78 5.80 -1.31
CA LEU A 192 -2.87 4.78 -0.78
C LEU A 192 -3.62 3.48 -0.50
N LEU A 193 -4.83 3.54 0.08
CA LEU A 193 -5.66 2.35 0.27
C LEU A 193 -5.95 1.65 -1.06
N GLY A 194 -6.43 2.37 -2.07
CA GLY A 194 -6.71 1.78 -3.39
C GLY A 194 -5.48 1.17 -4.03
N PHE A 195 -4.34 1.86 -3.92
CA PHE A 195 -3.07 1.37 -4.44
C PHE A 195 -2.57 0.14 -3.67
N ILE A 196 -2.77 0.08 -2.35
CA ILE A 196 -2.52 -1.12 -1.55
C ILE A 196 -3.40 -2.27 -2.00
N GLU A 197 -4.68 -2.02 -2.29
CA GLU A 197 -5.63 -3.03 -2.77
C GLU A 197 -5.31 -3.58 -4.17
N GLY A 198 -4.56 -2.83 -4.98
CA GLY A 198 -3.91 -3.38 -6.18
C GLY A 198 -2.55 -4.03 -5.86
N GLU A 199 -1.55 -3.21 -5.56
CA GLU A 199 -0.12 -3.56 -5.57
C GLU A 199 0.46 -3.98 -4.21
N GLY A 200 -0.29 -3.81 -3.12
CA GLY A 200 0.18 -4.14 -1.77
C GLY A 200 0.20 -5.64 -1.49
N SER A 201 1.07 -6.09 -0.59
CA SER A 201 1.14 -7.48 -0.14
C SER A 201 1.33 -7.56 1.37
N PHE A 202 0.38 -8.21 2.04
CA PHE A 202 0.52 -8.64 3.43
C PHE A 202 1.02 -10.09 3.43
N PHE A 203 2.19 -10.34 3.97
CA PHE A 203 2.82 -11.67 3.89
C PHE A 203 3.33 -12.15 5.25
N ILE A 204 3.36 -13.47 5.39
CA ILE A 204 3.96 -14.18 6.52
C ILE A 204 5.08 -15.08 6.00
N GLU A 205 6.32 -14.80 6.40
CA GLU A 205 7.45 -15.71 6.21
C GLU A 205 7.34 -16.86 7.22
N ARG A 206 6.68 -17.94 6.83
CA ARG A 206 6.27 -19.04 7.72
C ARG A 206 7.43 -19.68 8.49
N LYS A 207 8.57 -19.92 7.84
CA LYS A 207 9.75 -20.54 8.48
C LYS A 207 10.31 -19.67 9.60
N ALA A 208 10.44 -18.37 9.35
CA ALA A 208 10.95 -17.41 10.33
C ALA A 208 9.86 -16.87 11.28
N LEU A 209 8.58 -17.18 11.00
CA LEU A 209 7.40 -16.58 11.63
C LEU A 209 7.49 -15.05 11.67
N ARG A 210 7.70 -14.45 10.50
CA ARG A 210 7.80 -12.99 10.35
C ARG A 210 6.68 -12.45 9.49
N ALA A 211 5.92 -11.51 10.04
CA ALA A 211 4.98 -10.71 9.28
C ALA A 211 5.70 -9.57 8.54
N GLY A 212 5.22 -9.22 7.36
CA GLY A 212 5.66 -8.05 6.63
C GLY A 212 4.59 -7.49 5.70
N PHE A 213 4.70 -6.19 5.43
CA PHE A 213 3.95 -5.50 4.40
C PHE A 213 4.92 -5.02 3.30
N LEU A 214 4.50 -5.11 2.04
CA LEU A 214 5.34 -4.78 0.89
C LEU A 214 4.52 -4.19 -0.25
N ILE A 215 5.10 -3.23 -0.96
CA ILE A 215 4.67 -2.77 -2.29
C ILE A 215 5.89 -2.91 -3.21
N ALA A 216 5.72 -3.53 -4.37
CA ALA A 216 6.79 -3.74 -5.34
C ALA A 216 6.39 -3.18 -6.71
N LEU A 217 7.24 -2.34 -7.30
CA LEU A 217 7.00 -1.71 -8.60
C LEU A 217 8.23 -1.85 -9.49
N GLY A 218 8.09 -1.59 -10.80
CA GLY A 218 9.26 -1.42 -11.67
C GLY A 218 10.16 -0.28 -11.18
N GLU A 219 11.48 -0.42 -11.33
CA GLU A 219 12.46 0.54 -10.77
C GLU A 219 12.20 1.99 -11.19
N ILE A 220 11.68 2.21 -12.41
CA ILE A 220 11.31 3.54 -12.91
C ILE A 220 10.27 4.27 -12.04
N GLN A 221 9.54 3.54 -11.19
CA GLN A 221 8.54 4.06 -10.27
C GLN A 221 9.07 4.29 -8.84
N LEU A 222 10.41 4.24 -8.63
CA LEU A 222 11.04 4.58 -7.34
C LEU A 222 10.48 5.88 -6.72
N PRO A 223 10.29 7.00 -7.47
CA PRO A 223 9.74 8.22 -6.89
C PRO A 223 8.36 8.06 -6.25
N VAL A 224 7.53 7.12 -6.74
CA VAL A 224 6.22 6.82 -6.15
C VAL A 224 6.39 6.17 -4.78
N LEU A 225 7.30 5.20 -4.66
CA LEU A 225 7.57 4.54 -3.38
C LEU A 225 8.22 5.49 -2.36
N GLU A 226 9.08 6.41 -2.81
CA GLU A 226 9.65 7.45 -1.96
C GLU A 226 8.56 8.36 -1.39
N LYS A 227 7.58 8.76 -2.23
CA LYS A 227 6.44 9.57 -1.80
C LYS A 227 5.49 8.81 -0.88
N ILE A 228 5.28 7.51 -1.10
CA ILE A 228 4.51 6.66 -0.16
C ILE A 228 5.24 6.57 1.18
N LYS A 229 6.57 6.39 1.16
CA LYS A 229 7.37 6.36 2.40
C LYS A 229 7.26 7.69 3.16
N GLU A 230 7.46 8.82 2.49
CA GLU A 230 7.32 10.16 3.07
C GLU A 230 5.92 10.36 3.65
N PHE A 231 4.88 9.96 2.93
CA PHE A 231 3.50 10.04 3.40
C PHE A 231 3.27 9.21 4.66
N LEU A 232 3.75 7.96 4.72
CA LEU A 232 3.62 7.10 5.91
C LEU A 232 4.38 7.68 7.11
N GLU A 233 5.58 8.21 6.88
CA GLU A 233 6.39 8.86 7.92
C GLU A 233 5.70 10.10 8.52
N ASN A 234 4.94 10.84 7.72
CA ASN A 234 4.23 12.04 8.16
C ASN A 234 2.83 11.76 8.72
N SER A 235 2.16 10.72 8.23
CA SER A 235 0.75 10.43 8.57
C SER A 235 0.59 9.51 9.77
N LEU A 236 1.58 8.64 10.03
CA LEU A 236 1.57 7.78 11.20
C LEU A 236 2.04 8.57 12.44
N PRO A 237 1.40 8.41 13.62
CA PRO A 237 1.63 9.24 14.79
C PRO A 237 2.91 8.84 15.56
N PHE A 238 4.06 8.84 14.88
CA PHE A 238 5.35 8.59 15.50
C PHE A 238 5.77 9.77 16.39
N ASP A 239 6.14 9.49 17.64
CA ASP A 239 6.80 10.48 18.49
C ASP A 239 8.21 10.81 17.96
N LYS A 240 8.84 11.84 18.53
CA LYS A 240 10.18 12.31 18.12
C LYS A 240 11.27 11.23 18.18
N TYR A 241 11.22 10.31 19.15
CA TYR A 241 12.19 9.23 19.30
C TYR A 241 11.93 8.11 18.30
N SER A 242 10.66 7.77 18.08
CA SER A 242 10.22 6.84 17.04
C SER A 242 10.60 7.32 15.64
N MET A 243 10.41 8.61 15.35
CA MET A 243 10.86 9.22 14.10
C MET A 243 12.38 9.19 13.96
N PHE A 244 13.12 9.53 15.02
CA PHE A 244 14.58 9.40 15.01
C PHE A 244 15.03 7.97 14.72
N LYS A 245 14.42 6.96 15.36
CA LYS A 245 14.72 5.55 15.08
C LYS A 245 14.38 5.17 13.64
N LEU A 246 13.23 5.61 13.14
CA LEU A 246 12.75 5.29 11.80
C LEU A 246 13.72 5.80 10.72
N LYS A 247 14.19 7.05 10.84
CA LYS A 247 15.17 7.65 9.92
C LYS A 247 16.55 6.99 9.95
N ASN A 248 16.90 6.38 11.08
CA ASN A 248 18.19 5.71 11.30
C ASN A 248 18.08 4.17 11.28
N SER A 249 17.03 3.60 10.66
CA SER A 249 16.86 2.16 10.54
C SER A 249 16.11 1.76 9.27
N SER A 250 16.10 0.47 8.96
CA SER A 250 15.33 -0.11 7.85
C SER A 250 13.94 -0.60 8.27
N CYS A 251 13.30 0.06 9.24
CA CYS A 251 11.94 -0.31 9.69
C CYS A 251 10.88 -0.11 8.60
N ILE A 252 10.98 1.01 7.86
CA ILE A 252 10.31 1.25 6.58
C ILE A 252 11.41 1.51 5.55
N SER A 253 11.72 0.50 4.75
CA SER A 253 12.85 0.53 3.82
C SER A 253 12.39 0.53 2.38
N ILE A 254 13.13 1.24 1.52
CA ILE A 254 13.07 1.07 0.08
C ILE A 254 14.35 0.37 -0.35
N SER A 255 14.21 -0.71 -1.13
CA SER A 255 15.33 -1.46 -1.66
C SER A 255 15.11 -1.78 -3.13
N THR A 256 16.12 -1.54 -3.96
CA THR A 256 16.15 -1.99 -5.35
C THR A 256 16.65 -3.43 -5.41
N SER A 257 16.22 -4.18 -6.42
CA SER A 257 16.67 -5.54 -6.66
C SER A 257 16.63 -5.85 -8.15
N SER A 258 17.72 -6.41 -8.67
CA SER A 258 17.70 -7.13 -9.94
C SER A 258 17.13 -8.53 -9.69
N SER A 259 16.27 -9.03 -10.57
CA SER A 259 15.52 -10.27 -10.31
C SER A 259 16.37 -11.54 -10.43
N GLY A 260 17.70 -11.41 -10.51
CA GLY A 260 18.67 -12.51 -10.60
C GLY A 260 18.56 -13.40 -11.85
N LYS A 261 17.50 -13.23 -12.64
CA LYS A 261 17.23 -13.94 -13.90
C LYS A 261 17.70 -13.08 -15.07
N GLU A 262 18.33 -13.69 -16.07
CA GLU A 262 18.61 -13.04 -17.35
C GLU A 262 17.33 -12.40 -17.90
N ASN A 263 17.43 -11.16 -18.41
CA ASN A 263 16.35 -10.36 -19.02
C ASN A 263 15.20 -9.89 -18.10
N SER A 264 15.34 -10.04 -16.79
CA SER A 264 14.33 -9.57 -15.84
C SER A 264 14.46 -8.06 -15.56
N LYS A 265 13.36 -7.32 -15.70
CA LYS A 265 13.37 -5.86 -15.46
C LYS A 265 13.64 -5.58 -13.98
N PRO A 266 14.50 -4.59 -13.65
CA PRO A 266 14.76 -4.23 -12.27
C PRO A 266 13.49 -3.71 -11.59
N PHE A 267 13.38 -3.98 -10.30
CA PHE A 267 12.23 -3.61 -9.50
C PHE A 267 12.67 -3.01 -8.17
N VAL A 268 11.79 -2.21 -7.59
CA VAL A 268 11.97 -1.54 -6.32
C VAL A 268 10.88 -1.98 -5.35
N ARG A 269 11.23 -2.13 -4.07
CA ARG A 269 10.31 -2.57 -3.03
C ARG A 269 10.33 -1.60 -1.86
N LEU A 270 9.15 -1.16 -1.45
CA LEU A 270 8.91 -0.60 -0.13
C LEU A 270 8.54 -1.74 0.80
N THR A 271 9.12 -1.79 1.99
CA THR A 271 8.88 -2.89 2.93
C THR A 271 8.83 -2.40 4.37
N VAL A 272 7.85 -2.93 5.12
CA VAL A 272 7.68 -2.76 6.56
C VAL A 272 7.73 -4.12 7.23
N ARG A 273 8.75 -4.39 8.04
CA ARG A 273 8.96 -5.68 8.73
C ARG A 273 9.09 -5.58 10.25
N ASN A 274 9.30 -4.38 10.79
CA ASN A 274 9.38 -4.22 12.23
C ASN A 274 8.00 -4.51 12.85
N THR A 275 7.92 -5.52 13.72
CA THR A 275 6.66 -5.99 14.32
C THR A 275 5.95 -4.90 15.13
N ASN A 276 6.70 -4.01 15.79
CA ASN A 276 6.11 -2.90 16.54
C ASN A 276 5.54 -1.85 15.58
N VAL A 277 6.26 -1.48 14.51
CA VAL A 277 5.75 -0.55 13.48
C VAL A 277 4.48 -1.13 12.82
N LEU A 278 4.49 -2.42 12.48
CA LEU A 278 3.31 -3.10 11.93
C LEU A 278 2.13 -3.06 12.89
N ASN A 279 2.29 -3.59 14.11
CA ASN A 279 1.19 -3.81 15.05
C ASN A 279 0.68 -2.53 15.71
N ASN A 280 1.54 -1.54 15.92
CA ASN A 280 1.20 -0.32 16.65
C ASN A 280 0.89 0.90 15.75
N TYR A 281 1.28 0.88 14.47
CA TYR A 281 1.09 2.03 13.57
C TYR A 281 0.39 1.65 12.27
N LEU A 282 1.01 0.79 11.44
CA LEU A 282 0.48 0.51 10.10
C LEU A 282 -0.88 -0.20 10.15
N ILE A 283 -1.01 -1.25 10.96
CA ILE A 283 -2.29 -1.98 11.11
C ILE A 283 -3.38 -1.08 11.70
N PRO A 284 -3.17 -0.35 12.82
CA PRO A 284 -4.15 0.60 13.32
C PRO A 284 -4.56 1.69 12.32
N TYR A 285 -3.61 2.21 11.54
CA TYR A 285 -3.91 3.16 10.46
C TYR A 285 -4.85 2.53 9.41
N LEU A 286 -4.51 1.34 8.92
CA LEU A 286 -5.30 0.64 7.90
C LEU A 286 -6.68 0.19 8.41
N ASN A 287 -6.83 -0.10 9.71
CA ASN A 287 -8.11 -0.44 10.33
C ASN A 287 -9.15 0.69 10.27
N ASN A 288 -8.73 1.94 10.02
CA ASN A 288 -9.66 3.06 9.84
C ASN A 288 -10.36 3.06 8.48
N PHE A 289 -9.97 2.17 7.58
CA PHE A 289 -10.48 2.11 6.22
C PHE A 289 -11.23 0.83 5.94
N LYS A 290 -12.24 0.94 5.08
CA LYS A 290 -12.94 -0.21 4.52
C LYS A 290 -12.26 -0.66 3.24
N PHE A 291 -11.66 -1.85 3.27
CA PHE A 291 -11.16 -2.54 2.08
C PHE A 291 -12.34 -3.00 1.22
N LEU A 292 -12.19 -2.90 -0.10
CA LEU A 292 -13.23 -3.28 -1.06
C LEU A 292 -12.93 -4.61 -1.76
N SER A 293 -11.65 -4.98 -1.88
CA SER A 293 -11.16 -6.22 -2.51
C SER A 293 -10.97 -7.35 -1.51
N LYS A 294 -10.69 -8.55 -2.02
CA LYS A 294 -10.33 -9.71 -1.21
C LYS A 294 -9.09 -9.46 -0.34
N LYS A 295 -8.24 -8.49 -0.70
CA LYS A 295 -7.06 -8.11 0.09
C LYS A 295 -7.43 -7.64 1.49
N GLY A 296 -8.64 -7.14 1.68
CA GLY A 296 -9.20 -6.87 3.01
C GLY A 296 -9.26 -8.13 3.90
N LYS A 297 -9.61 -9.29 3.32
CA LYS A 297 -9.62 -10.56 4.06
C LYS A 297 -8.19 -11.00 4.42
N ASP A 298 -7.24 -10.80 3.51
CA ASP A 298 -5.81 -11.06 3.78
C ASP A 298 -5.28 -10.15 4.89
N PHE A 299 -5.69 -8.88 4.90
CA PHE A 299 -5.35 -7.94 5.95
C PHE A 299 -5.91 -8.36 7.33
N GLU A 300 -7.13 -8.89 7.38
CA GLU A 300 -7.73 -9.39 8.64
C GLU A 300 -6.94 -10.57 9.23
N ASP A 301 -6.61 -11.58 8.42
CA ASP A 301 -5.79 -12.71 8.87
C ASP A 301 -4.38 -12.24 9.26
N PHE A 302 -3.78 -11.34 8.46
CA PHE A 302 -2.49 -10.72 8.74
C PHE A 302 -2.46 -9.99 10.08
N LYS A 303 -3.52 -9.23 10.41
CA LYS A 303 -3.66 -8.50 11.68
C LYS A 303 -3.61 -9.45 12.88
N ILE A 304 -4.34 -10.56 12.81
CA ILE A 304 -4.38 -11.57 13.89
C ILE A 304 -2.99 -12.18 14.08
N ILE A 305 -2.35 -12.61 12.99
CA ILE A 305 -1.01 -13.22 13.05
C ILE A 305 0.02 -12.19 13.56
N SER A 306 0.00 -10.96 13.05
CA SER A 306 0.91 -9.89 13.47
C SER A 306 0.78 -9.58 14.96
N ASN A 307 -0.43 -9.57 15.51
CA ASN A 307 -0.66 -9.39 16.94
C ASN A 307 -0.13 -10.57 17.78
N SER A 308 -0.29 -11.81 17.31
CA SER A 308 0.32 -13.00 17.93
C SER A 308 1.86 -12.93 17.94
N LEU A 309 2.48 -12.46 16.84
CA LEU A 309 3.92 -12.23 16.77
C LEU A 309 4.38 -11.11 17.70
N TYR A 310 3.62 -10.01 17.77
CA TYR A 310 3.89 -8.88 18.66
C TYR A 310 3.94 -9.32 20.14
N ASN A 311 2.89 -10.01 20.60
CA ASN A 311 2.74 -10.51 21.98
C ASN A 311 3.56 -11.78 22.29
N GLY A 312 4.18 -12.38 21.27
CA GLY A 312 4.99 -13.58 21.39
C GLY A 312 4.22 -14.88 21.54
N THR A 313 2.90 -14.89 21.38
CA THR A 313 2.06 -16.07 21.64
C THR A 313 2.36 -17.22 20.67
N HIS A 314 2.94 -16.93 19.50
CA HIS A 314 3.54 -17.91 18.59
C HIS A 314 4.64 -18.82 19.19
N ARG A 315 5.09 -18.54 20.42
CA ARG A 315 6.03 -19.40 21.17
C ARG A 315 5.33 -20.54 21.92
N ILE A 316 3.99 -20.52 21.95
CA ILE A 316 3.15 -21.63 22.43
C ILE A 316 2.90 -22.55 21.23
N ASP A 317 3.25 -23.83 21.33
CA ASP A 317 3.23 -24.77 20.19
C ASP A 317 1.84 -24.91 19.53
N GLU A 318 0.78 -24.92 20.35
CA GLU A 318 -0.60 -24.92 19.83
C GLU A 318 -0.87 -23.66 19.00
N ILE A 319 -0.58 -22.48 19.54
CA ILE A 319 -0.81 -21.19 18.86
C ILE A 319 0.05 -21.06 17.61
N LYS A 320 1.31 -21.52 17.68
CA LYS A 320 2.22 -21.57 16.53
C LYS A 320 1.61 -22.35 15.37
N SER A 321 1.09 -23.54 15.66
CA SER A 321 0.44 -24.40 14.67
C SER A 321 -0.79 -23.71 14.07
N LEU A 322 -1.60 -23.06 14.91
CA LEU A 322 -2.79 -22.33 14.48
C LEU A 322 -2.49 -21.11 13.61
N ILE A 323 -1.48 -20.29 13.93
CA ILE A 323 -1.12 -19.13 13.08
C ILE A 323 -0.47 -19.55 11.75
N ILE A 324 0.25 -20.69 11.72
CA ILE A 324 0.77 -21.24 10.47
C ILE A 324 -0.41 -21.67 9.60
N LYS A 325 -1.40 -22.37 10.15
CA LYS A 325 -2.63 -22.77 9.47
C LYS A 325 -3.41 -21.54 8.94
N LEU A 326 -3.57 -20.49 9.76
CA LEU A 326 -4.18 -19.21 9.35
C LEU A 326 -3.37 -18.53 8.22
N SER A 327 -2.05 -18.63 8.21
CA SER A 327 -1.24 -18.05 7.11
C SER A 327 -1.47 -18.72 5.75
N TYR A 328 -2.11 -19.91 5.71
CA TYR A 328 -2.52 -20.60 4.49
C TYR A 328 -3.97 -20.28 4.09
N THR A 329 -4.65 -19.36 4.76
CA THR A 329 -5.93 -18.79 4.26
C THR A 329 -5.74 -17.46 3.55
N MET A 330 -4.49 -16.99 3.41
CA MET A 330 -4.13 -15.69 2.85
C MET A 330 -3.60 -15.77 1.41
N ASN A 331 -3.69 -14.65 0.69
CA ASN A 331 -3.09 -14.43 -0.63
C ASN A 331 -3.53 -15.51 -1.64
N ASN A 332 -2.58 -16.12 -2.36
CA ASN A 332 -2.87 -17.16 -3.36
C ASN A 332 -3.65 -18.34 -2.79
N TYR A 333 -3.44 -18.69 -1.52
CA TYR A 333 -4.15 -19.81 -0.89
C TYR A 333 -5.63 -19.49 -0.60
N ARG A 334 -6.04 -18.20 -0.67
CA ARG A 334 -7.44 -17.79 -0.60
C ARG A 334 -8.19 -17.98 -1.92
N LEU A 335 -7.47 -18.06 -3.05
CA LEU A 335 -8.11 -18.08 -4.36
C LEU A 335 -8.92 -19.36 -4.55
N SER A 336 -10.14 -19.23 -5.06
CA SER A 336 -11.00 -20.36 -5.43
C SER A 336 -10.30 -21.30 -6.41
N SER A 337 -9.55 -20.73 -7.35
CA SER A 337 -8.74 -21.45 -8.34
C SER A 337 -7.58 -22.26 -7.74
N TYR A 338 -7.05 -21.84 -6.59
CA TYR A 338 -5.98 -22.57 -5.90
C TYR A 338 -6.57 -23.79 -5.17
N THR A 339 -7.70 -23.62 -4.49
CA THR A 339 -8.38 -24.72 -3.78
C THR A 339 -8.91 -25.81 -4.72
N ALA A 340 -9.21 -25.47 -5.97
CA ALA A 340 -9.70 -26.42 -6.98
C ALA A 340 -8.61 -27.31 -7.60
N ASN A 341 -7.33 -26.94 -7.49
CA ASN A 341 -6.21 -27.61 -8.18
C ASN A 341 -5.27 -28.37 -7.21
N LEU A 342 -5.71 -28.63 -5.97
CA LEU A 342 -4.88 -29.19 -4.90
C LEU A 342 -4.31 -30.61 -5.19
N ASP A 343 -4.90 -31.33 -6.14
CA ASP A 343 -4.58 -32.76 -6.38
C ASP A 343 -3.43 -33.01 -7.36
N HIS A 344 -2.84 -31.99 -8.02
CA HIS A 344 -1.95 -32.23 -9.18
C HIS A 344 -0.55 -31.62 -9.15
N SER A 345 -0.16 -30.73 -8.22
CA SER A 345 1.14 -30.04 -8.34
C SER A 345 1.81 -29.50 -7.06
N HIS A 346 1.29 -29.80 -5.86
CA HIS A 346 1.80 -29.20 -4.61
C HIS A 346 2.73 -30.13 -3.81
N GLN A 347 3.70 -29.55 -3.10
CA GLN A 347 4.57 -30.31 -2.18
C GLN A 347 3.71 -30.98 -1.09
N GLU A 348 4.03 -32.24 -0.73
CA GLU A 348 3.22 -33.05 0.21
C GLU A 348 2.87 -32.31 1.51
N GLY A 349 3.79 -31.49 2.05
CA GLY A 349 3.56 -30.68 3.24
C GLY A 349 2.58 -29.51 3.08
N GLU A 350 2.46 -28.94 1.87
CA GLU A 350 1.45 -27.91 1.57
C GLU A 350 0.06 -28.53 1.42
N VAL A 351 -0.03 -29.68 0.75
CA VAL A 351 -1.29 -30.42 0.56
C VAL A 351 -1.88 -30.88 1.89
N ALA A 352 -1.05 -31.37 2.81
CA ALA A 352 -1.48 -31.75 4.16
C ALA A 352 -2.03 -30.54 4.95
N ALA A 353 -1.30 -29.42 4.95
CA ALA A 353 -1.76 -28.19 5.63
C ALA A 353 -3.08 -27.65 5.06
N LEU A 354 -3.28 -27.73 3.74
CA LEU A 354 -4.50 -27.26 3.06
C LEU A 354 -5.70 -28.19 3.29
N LYS A 355 -5.48 -29.51 3.41
CA LYS A 355 -6.52 -30.47 3.84
C LYS A 355 -6.96 -30.19 5.28
N ASP A 356 -6.04 -29.81 6.16
CA ASP A 356 -6.35 -29.46 7.55
C ASP A 356 -7.08 -28.11 7.69
N ILE A 357 -6.96 -27.17 6.73
CA ILE A 357 -7.69 -25.87 6.74
C ILE A 357 -9.20 -26.05 6.68
N LYS A 358 -9.73 -27.14 6.11
CA LYS A 358 -11.17 -27.47 6.21
C LYS A 358 -11.68 -27.58 7.65
N GLY A 359 -10.78 -27.71 8.63
CA GLY A 359 -11.08 -27.65 10.06
C GLY A 359 -10.50 -26.43 10.78
N PHE A 360 -10.27 -25.29 10.12
CA PHE A 360 -9.97 -24.03 10.82
C PHE A 360 -11.29 -23.40 11.29
N SER A 361 -11.54 -23.48 12.59
CA SER A 361 -12.80 -23.07 13.20
C SER A 361 -12.74 -21.68 13.85
N GLU A 362 -13.90 -21.10 14.13
CA GLU A 362 -14.00 -19.89 14.96
C GLU A 362 -13.37 -20.10 16.36
N ASN A 363 -13.45 -21.33 16.89
CA ASN A 363 -12.78 -21.69 18.14
C ASN A 363 -11.25 -21.60 18.02
N ASP A 364 -10.67 -21.99 16.89
CA ASP A 364 -9.22 -21.86 16.67
C ASP A 364 -8.79 -20.41 16.58
N LEU A 365 -9.57 -19.55 15.92
CA LEU A 365 -9.37 -18.10 15.93
C LEU A 365 -9.40 -17.55 17.35
N ASN A 366 -10.41 -17.94 18.14
CA ASN A 366 -10.55 -17.51 19.52
C ASN A 366 -9.36 -17.95 20.40
N LYS A 367 -8.78 -19.13 20.17
CA LYS A 367 -7.56 -19.56 20.86
C LYS A 367 -6.37 -18.66 20.52
N ILE A 368 -6.18 -18.28 19.25
CA ILE A 368 -5.10 -17.37 18.85
C ILE A 368 -5.29 -15.99 19.51
N ILE A 369 -6.51 -15.45 19.42
CA ILE A 369 -6.84 -14.10 19.89
C ILE A 369 -6.72 -13.99 21.41
N ASN A 370 -7.18 -15.00 22.14
CA ASN A 370 -7.21 -14.99 23.62
C ASN A 370 -5.95 -15.57 24.28
N ALA A 371 -4.94 -15.96 23.48
CA ALA A 371 -3.70 -16.50 24.01
C ALA A 371 -2.98 -15.47 24.91
N LYS A 372 -2.59 -15.88 26.11
CA LYS A 372 -1.87 -15.01 27.05
C LYS A 372 -0.52 -14.60 26.46
N PRO A 373 -0.18 -13.29 26.43
CA PRO A 373 1.10 -12.82 25.96
C PRO A 373 2.25 -13.52 26.67
N THR A 374 3.26 -13.94 25.90
CA THR A 374 4.46 -14.54 26.46
C THR A 374 5.60 -13.52 26.52
N ILE A 375 5.49 -12.39 25.80
CA ILE A 375 6.44 -11.28 25.83
C ILE A 375 5.90 -10.19 26.74
N ILE A 376 6.76 -9.67 27.62
CA ILE A 376 6.52 -8.45 28.38
C ILE A 376 7.28 -7.32 27.71
N HIS A 377 6.60 -6.22 27.43
CA HIS A 377 7.19 -4.99 26.90
C HIS A 377 7.54 -4.08 28.08
N LEU A 378 8.83 -3.86 28.32
CA LEU A 378 9.30 -3.02 29.41
C LEU A 378 9.16 -1.54 29.07
N SER A 379 9.10 -0.69 30.11
CA SER A 379 8.97 0.77 29.97
C SER A 379 10.15 1.41 29.25
N ASP A 380 11.31 0.76 29.25
CA ASP A 380 12.52 1.22 28.56
C ASP A 380 12.62 0.71 27.10
N GLY A 381 11.57 0.04 26.61
CA GLY A 381 11.42 -0.47 25.25
C GLY A 381 12.02 -1.86 25.00
N ARG A 382 12.73 -2.45 25.97
CA ARG A 382 13.16 -3.84 25.90
C ARG A 382 11.95 -4.78 25.90
N GLN A 383 12.17 -5.99 25.40
CA GLN A 383 11.18 -7.07 25.41
C GLN A 383 11.77 -8.27 26.13
N VAL A 384 11.08 -8.77 27.14
CA VAL A 384 11.54 -9.92 27.93
C VAL A 384 10.54 -11.05 27.87
N ASP A 385 11.04 -12.26 28.03
CA ASP A 385 10.22 -13.44 28.17
C ASP A 385 9.46 -13.40 29.51
N SER A 386 8.16 -13.67 29.47
CA SER A 386 7.26 -13.58 30.63
C SER A 386 7.63 -14.54 31.75
N ILE A 387 8.26 -15.67 31.44
CA ILE A 387 8.65 -16.71 32.40
C ILE A 387 10.10 -16.50 32.83
N THR A 388 11.04 -16.54 31.88
CA THR A 388 12.47 -16.52 32.19
C THR A 388 12.99 -15.12 32.54
N LYS A 389 12.22 -14.07 32.25
CA LYS A 389 12.60 -12.65 32.37
C LYS A 389 13.85 -12.27 31.57
N LYS A 390 14.34 -13.14 30.69
CA LYS A 390 15.47 -12.86 29.80
C LYS A 390 15.01 -12.01 28.62
N GLU A 391 15.88 -11.12 28.17
CA GLU A 391 15.65 -10.32 26.97
C GLU A 391 15.47 -11.21 25.74
N VAL A 392 14.41 -10.94 24.98
CA VAL A 392 14.12 -11.63 23.72
C VAL A 392 14.84 -10.88 22.62
N ASN A 393 15.94 -11.48 22.13
CA ASN A 393 16.71 -10.89 21.05
C ASN A 393 15.91 -10.95 19.75
N ARG A 394 15.51 -9.78 19.24
CA ARG A 394 14.96 -9.61 17.89
C ARG A 394 16.02 -8.93 17.03
N ASN A 395 15.94 -9.08 15.71
CA ASN A 395 16.85 -8.40 14.77
C ASN A 395 16.83 -6.85 14.86
N TRP A 396 15.96 -6.26 15.70
CA TRP A 396 15.73 -4.84 15.82
C TRP A 396 15.53 -4.50 17.30
N THR A 397 16.11 -3.38 17.74
CA THR A 397 15.75 -2.79 19.04
C THR A 397 14.56 -1.84 18.89
N ASN A 398 13.66 -1.88 19.87
CA ASN A 398 12.49 -1.00 19.96
C ASN A 398 12.70 0.10 21.01
N TYR A 399 13.94 0.59 21.08
CA TYR A 399 14.34 1.74 21.89
C TYR A 399 15.52 2.46 21.23
N VAL A 400 15.74 3.70 21.65
CA VAL A 400 16.92 4.53 21.36
C VAL A 400 17.62 4.88 22.66
N TYR A 401 18.84 5.40 22.58
CA TYR A 401 19.57 5.90 23.73
C TYR A 401 19.51 7.41 23.74
N GLU A 402 19.09 7.98 24.86
CA GLU A 402 19.12 9.42 25.10
C GLU A 402 20.27 9.74 26.04
N LEU A 403 21.18 10.60 25.58
CA LEU A 403 22.34 11.05 26.31
C LEU A 403 22.19 12.54 26.61
N VAL A 404 22.31 12.94 27.87
CA VAL A 404 22.24 14.32 28.32
C VAL A 404 23.58 14.70 28.94
N ASN A 405 24.23 15.73 28.43
CA ASN A 405 25.48 16.22 29.00
C ASN A 405 25.23 17.15 30.21
N SER A 406 26.31 17.61 30.84
CA SER A 406 26.25 18.52 31.99
C SER A 406 25.59 19.87 31.71
N SER A 407 25.54 20.33 30.44
CA SER A 407 24.84 21.55 30.03
C SER A 407 23.36 21.34 29.69
N GLY A 408 22.86 20.09 29.74
CA GLY A 408 21.47 19.76 29.41
C GLY A 408 21.20 19.49 27.92
N GLU A 409 22.22 19.49 27.07
CA GLU A 409 22.11 19.16 25.66
C GLU A 409 21.79 17.67 25.48
N ILE A 410 20.80 17.38 24.62
CA ILE A 410 20.34 16.03 24.33
C ILE A 410 20.98 15.53 23.03
N LYS A 411 21.61 14.36 23.08
CA LYS A 411 22.06 13.60 21.92
C LYS A 411 21.40 12.23 21.89
N LEU A 412 20.84 11.86 20.74
CA LEU A 412 20.22 10.56 20.53
C LEU A 412 21.20 9.62 19.83
N ALA A 413 21.12 8.34 20.16
CA ALA A 413 21.81 7.26 19.48
C ALA A 413 20.85 6.11 19.15
N SER A 414 20.91 5.63 17.92
CA SER A 414 20.05 4.58 17.38
C SER A 414 20.50 3.17 17.77
N THR A 415 21.78 3.00 18.10
CA THR A 415 22.40 1.72 18.48
C THR A 415 23.25 1.85 19.74
N LEU A 416 23.53 0.71 20.38
CA LEU A 416 24.40 0.67 21.55
C LEU A 416 25.82 1.14 21.23
N ASN A 417 26.33 0.78 20.04
CA ASN A 417 27.67 1.19 19.60
C ASN A 417 27.75 2.69 19.39
N GLU A 418 26.71 3.30 18.82
CA GLU A 418 26.63 4.75 18.67
C GLU A 418 26.56 5.45 20.04
N ALA A 419 25.77 4.93 20.98
CA ALA A 419 25.71 5.46 22.35
C ALA A 419 27.08 5.35 23.05
N ALA A 420 27.74 4.20 22.91
CA ALA A 420 29.07 3.94 23.46
C ALA A 420 30.14 4.88 22.88
N GLY A 421 30.12 5.11 21.57
CA GLY A 421 30.99 6.09 20.90
C GLY A 421 30.78 7.50 21.45
N ASN A 422 29.53 7.90 21.70
CA ASN A 422 29.22 9.21 22.30
C ASN A 422 29.67 9.34 23.77
N LEU A 423 29.84 8.24 24.49
CA LEU A 423 30.32 8.18 25.88
C LEU A 423 31.84 7.93 25.97
N ASN A 424 32.48 7.60 24.84
CA ASN A 424 33.86 7.17 24.76
C ASN A 424 34.17 6.02 25.75
N ILE A 425 33.33 4.98 25.76
CA ILE A 425 33.52 3.74 26.55
C ILE A 425 33.08 2.51 25.73
N ASP A 426 33.45 1.31 26.17
CA ASP A 426 33.03 0.05 25.54
C ASP A 426 31.50 -0.16 25.64
N ALA A 427 30.88 -0.64 24.56
CA ALA A 427 29.44 -0.89 24.48
C ALA A 427 28.93 -1.87 25.54
N ARG A 428 29.73 -2.89 25.92
CA ARG A 428 29.38 -3.83 27.00
C ARG A 428 29.36 -3.13 28.35
N THR A 429 30.23 -2.15 28.55
CA THR A 429 30.21 -1.31 29.76
C THR A 429 28.93 -0.50 29.81
N VAL A 430 28.53 0.17 28.72
CA VAL A 430 27.24 0.89 28.65
C VAL A 430 26.08 -0.06 28.96
N LYS A 431 26.05 -1.22 28.31
CA LYS A 431 25.01 -2.24 28.52
C LYS A 431 24.92 -2.69 29.98
N ARG A 432 26.07 -3.00 30.61
CA ARG A 432 26.12 -3.45 32.01
C ARG A 432 25.55 -2.40 32.96
N HIS A 433 25.80 -1.12 32.71
CA HIS A 433 25.19 -0.04 33.51
C HIS A 433 23.68 -0.01 33.26
N LEU A 434 23.23 0.02 32.00
CA LEU A 434 21.80 0.07 31.66
C LEU A 434 20.99 -1.18 32.04
N ASP A 435 21.66 -2.30 32.34
CA ASP A 435 21.05 -3.54 32.83
C ASP A 435 21.21 -3.71 34.35
N SER A 436 21.81 -2.75 35.06
CA SER A 436 21.97 -2.84 36.51
C SER A 436 20.62 -2.62 37.23
N LYS A 437 20.42 -3.32 38.35
CA LYS A 437 19.20 -3.24 39.17
C LYS A 437 18.97 -1.86 39.80
N GLU A 438 19.96 -0.95 39.74
CA GLU A 438 19.86 0.42 40.26
C GLU A 438 18.90 1.29 39.43
N LEU A 439 18.58 0.88 38.20
CA LEU A 439 17.63 1.59 37.32
C LEU A 439 16.17 1.44 37.75
N ASP A 440 15.82 0.31 38.37
CA ASP A 440 14.44 -0.04 38.73
C ASP A 440 13.89 0.84 39.88
N ALA A 441 14.74 1.68 40.50
CA ALA A 441 14.42 2.54 41.64
C ALA A 441 14.41 4.05 41.32
N LEU A 442 14.65 4.47 40.07
CA LEU A 442 14.80 5.88 39.69
C LEU A 442 13.64 6.37 38.80
N ASN A 443 12.90 7.38 39.28
CA ASN A 443 11.69 7.94 38.65
C ASN A 443 11.86 8.43 37.19
N GLU A 444 13.08 8.73 36.72
CA GLU A 444 13.34 9.24 35.36
C GLU A 444 14.18 8.32 34.46
N GLY A 445 14.67 7.19 35.00
CA GLY A 445 15.40 6.14 34.26
C GLY A 445 16.81 6.52 33.76
N PHE A 446 17.40 7.63 34.22
CA PHE A 446 18.75 8.06 33.83
C PHE A 446 19.85 7.45 34.72
N LEU A 447 20.92 6.98 34.09
CA LEU A 447 22.18 6.62 34.75
C LEU A 447 23.26 7.63 34.46
N ASN A 448 24.04 7.96 35.48
CA ASN A 448 25.27 8.73 35.30
C ASN A 448 26.38 7.80 34.80
N ILE A 449 26.89 8.08 33.61
CA ILE A 449 28.07 7.42 33.05
C ILE A 449 29.05 8.54 32.69
N LYS A 450 30.13 8.65 33.48
CA LYS A 450 31.05 9.80 33.47
C LYS A 450 30.29 11.11 33.74
N ASP A 451 30.40 12.08 32.84
CA ASP A 451 29.80 13.41 32.85
C ASP A 451 28.42 13.48 32.19
N LYS A 452 27.87 12.34 31.74
CA LYS A 452 26.60 12.28 31.00
C LYS A 452 25.57 11.41 31.70
N LYS A 453 24.31 11.82 31.59
CA LYS A 453 23.14 11.01 31.93
C LYS A 453 22.71 10.21 30.70
N VAL A 454 22.44 8.92 30.87
CA VAL A 454 22.07 8.02 29.77
C VAL A 454 20.85 7.21 30.15
N ARG A 455 19.88 7.08 29.25
CA ARG A 455 18.76 6.15 29.40
C ARG A 455 18.37 5.50 28.08
N ARG A 456 17.63 4.39 28.16
CA ARG A 456 16.87 3.86 27.03
C ARG A 456 15.51 4.56 26.98
N VAL A 457 15.10 4.96 25.78
CA VAL A 457 13.78 5.54 25.53
C VAL A 457 13.03 4.60 24.60
N PRO A 458 11.84 4.10 24.98
CA PRO A 458 11.06 3.21 24.13
C PRO A 458 10.67 3.91 22.83
N VAL A 459 10.66 3.17 21.72
CA VAL A 459 10.17 3.65 20.43
C VAL A 459 9.23 2.64 19.80
N PHE A 460 8.38 3.13 18.90
CA PHE A 460 7.31 2.37 18.26
C PHE A 460 6.25 1.86 19.25
N TYR A 461 5.89 2.70 20.21
CA TYR A 461 4.75 2.52 21.10
C TYR A 461 3.90 3.80 21.06
N PRO A 462 2.61 3.73 20.72
CA PRO A 462 1.76 4.93 20.69
C PRO A 462 1.58 5.48 22.11
N TYR A 463 1.56 6.80 22.25
CA TYR A 463 1.40 7.49 23.54
C TYR A 463 0.21 6.95 24.37
N SER A 464 -0.88 6.52 23.73
CA SER A 464 -2.08 5.97 24.39
C SER A 464 -1.87 4.62 25.09
N LYS A 465 -0.90 3.79 24.66
CA LYS A 465 -0.61 2.49 25.32
C LYS A 465 0.21 2.63 26.60
N PHE A 466 0.95 3.73 26.77
CA PHE A 466 1.80 3.94 27.95
C PHE A 466 1.05 4.46 29.17
N HIS A 467 -0.11 5.10 29.00
CA HIS A 467 -0.89 5.64 30.13
C HIS A 467 -2.05 4.72 30.57
N SER A 468 -2.44 3.74 29.74
CA SER A 468 -3.39 2.70 30.11
C SER A 468 -2.77 1.57 30.95
N GLN A 469 -1.45 1.35 30.86
CA GLN A 469 -0.76 0.37 31.70
C GLN A 469 -0.39 0.91 33.09
N ASN A 470 -0.24 2.22 33.27
CA ASN A 470 0.02 2.85 34.57
C ASN A 470 -1.25 3.13 35.39
N SER A 471 -2.43 2.85 34.86
CA SER A 471 -3.72 2.99 35.57
C SER A 471 -4.29 1.64 36.05
N ALA A 472 -3.60 0.54 35.76
CA ALA A 472 -3.89 -0.79 36.29
C ALA A 472 -2.69 -1.29 37.13
N SER A 473 -2.34 -0.51 38.16
CA SER A 473 -1.46 -0.93 39.26
C SER A 473 -2.28 -1.19 40.50
#